data_AF-W3VHZ6-F1
#
_entry.id   AF-W3VHZ6-F1
#
_cell.length_a   1.000
_cell.length_b   1.000
_cell.length_c   1.000
_cell.angle_alpha   90.00
_cell.angle_beta   90.00
_cell.angle_gamma   90.00
#
_symmetry.space_group_name_H-M   'P 1'
#
loop_
_entity.id
_entity.type
_entity.pdbx_description
1 polymer ?
#
loop_
_entity_poly.entity_id
_entity_poly.type
_entity_poly.pdbx_seq_one_letter_code
_entity_poly.pdbx_strand_id
1 'polypeptide(L)'
;MNFIFKSKSRTPQELVRHLRDTILRLDAASGSTPLGGSNSSNSLHSHYAGANGASGSSVSAASSSSITSSGSSGSNSSEARRKAVDEVSKTLCQIKAVLFGEGDAEPQPDQVAQLAQEVYSHDVLQLLVAHIAKFEFEAKKDVSQIFNVLLRRQIGSRSPTVEYLATRPDVIFSALRGYENAEVALNTGMILREMLRHEPLAKILLYSDRFYTFPDYIETTTFGISCDAFSNFKETLTRHKAMVAAYLEANYDRFFATYTTLLQSPNYVTKRQSLKLLGEILLDRTNFAVMTRYIASEDNLKMMMNLLRDRSKNIQFEAFHVFKVFVANPKKPPQIENILRRNRERLVKFLADFHNDKDDEQFVDEKQYVLQIIEATGKTAQPAQQQGAAIGAK
;
A
#
# COMPACT_ATOMS: atom_id res chain seq x y z
N MET A 1 55.07 20.46 -10.06
CA MET A 1 53.98 21.04 -9.24
C MET A 1 52.66 20.52 -9.76
N ASN A 2 52.13 19.45 -9.17
CA ASN A 2 50.78 18.99 -9.47
C ASN A 2 49.80 19.94 -8.77
N PHE A 3 49.22 20.86 -9.54
CA PHE A 3 48.05 21.62 -9.11
C PHE A 3 46.86 20.66 -9.02
N ILE A 4 46.67 20.08 -7.84
CA ILE A 4 45.40 19.46 -7.47
C ILE A 4 44.40 20.61 -7.36
N PHE A 5 43.62 20.82 -8.42
CA PHE A 5 42.38 21.58 -8.35
C PHE A 5 41.44 20.83 -7.39
N LYS A 6 41.51 21.13 -6.09
CA LYS A 6 40.38 20.87 -5.20
C LYS A 6 39.25 21.75 -5.70
N SER A 7 38.31 21.18 -6.45
CA SER A 7 37.05 21.86 -6.76
C SER A 7 36.47 22.34 -5.43
N LYS A 8 36.27 23.65 -5.29
CA LYS A 8 35.66 24.27 -4.10
C LYS A 8 34.40 23.48 -3.75
N SER A 9 34.31 22.91 -2.55
CA SER A 9 33.09 22.17 -2.18
C SER A 9 31.94 23.17 -2.15
N ARG A 10 30.84 22.83 -2.81
CA ARG A 10 29.64 23.67 -2.84
C ARG A 10 29.07 23.73 -1.43
N THR A 11 28.58 24.91 -1.05
CA THR A 11 27.82 25.05 0.19
C THR A 11 26.51 24.26 0.10
N PRO A 12 25.88 23.87 1.23
CA PRO A 12 24.57 23.22 1.21
C PRO A 12 23.52 23.94 0.39
N GLN A 13 23.50 25.28 0.45
CA GLN A 13 22.59 26.13 -0.32
C GLN A 13 22.85 26.04 -1.83
N GLU A 14 24.11 26.11 -2.25
CA GLU A 14 24.48 25.97 -3.66
C GLU A 14 24.15 24.58 -4.21
N LEU A 15 24.34 23.52 -3.41
CA LEU A 15 23.98 22.15 -3.78
C LEU A 15 22.49 22.02 -4.08
N VAL A 16 21.63 22.49 -3.18
CA VAL A 16 20.18 22.37 -3.31
C VAL A 16 19.66 23.18 -4.49
N ARG A 17 20.11 24.43 -4.64
CA ARG A 17 19.73 25.27 -5.78
C ARG A 17 20.17 24.66 -7.10
N HIS A 18 21.41 24.20 -7.17
CA HIS A 18 21.92 23.57 -8.38
C HIS A 18 21.16 22.28 -8.73
N LEU A 19 20.83 21.45 -7.74
CA LEU A 19 20.01 20.26 -7.95
C LEU A 19 18.64 20.61 -8.51
N ARG A 20 17.94 21.56 -7.87
CA ARG A 20 16.62 22.04 -8.31
C ARG A 20 16.66 22.54 -9.75
N ASP A 21 17.59 23.44 -10.07
CA ASP A 21 17.69 24.04 -11.40
C ASP A 21 18.04 23.00 -12.47
N THR A 22 18.85 22.00 -12.12
CA THR A 22 19.20 20.90 -13.02
C THR A 22 18.02 19.96 -13.29
N ILE A 23 17.23 19.64 -12.27
CA ILE A 23 15.99 18.86 -12.45
C ILE A 23 15.01 19.60 -13.36
N LEU A 24 14.78 20.90 -13.12
CA LEU A 24 13.87 21.70 -13.96
C LEU A 24 14.36 21.81 -15.42
N ARG A 25 15.67 21.82 -15.66
CA ARG A 25 16.23 21.75 -17.03
C ARG A 25 15.93 20.41 -17.72
N LEU A 26 15.80 19.30 -16.99
CA LEU A 26 15.41 18.00 -17.59
C LEU A 26 14.01 18.06 -18.21
N ASP A 27 13.10 18.86 -17.65
CA ASP A 27 11.73 19.05 -18.18
C ASP A 27 11.74 19.89 -19.46
N ALA A 28 12.47 21.00 -19.46
CA ALA A 28 12.62 21.85 -20.63
C ALA A 28 13.25 21.09 -21.82
N ALA A 29 14.20 20.19 -21.54
CA ALA A 29 14.83 19.35 -22.55
C ALA A 29 13.96 18.16 -22.99
N SER A 30 12.84 17.86 -22.32
CA SER A 30 11.93 16.75 -22.67
C SER A 30 10.68 17.16 -23.45
N GLY A 31 10.48 18.46 -23.72
CA GLY A 31 9.40 18.94 -24.58
C GLY A 31 7.99 18.72 -24.01
N SER A 32 7.85 18.39 -22.73
CA SER A 32 6.55 18.25 -22.08
C SER A 32 6.01 19.61 -21.65
N THR A 33 4.87 20.01 -22.22
CA THR A 33 4.05 21.16 -21.80
C THR A 33 3.67 21.03 -20.32
N PRO A 34 3.46 22.13 -19.57
CA PRO A 34 3.17 22.06 -18.14
C PRO A 34 1.78 21.46 -17.91
N LEU A 35 1.69 20.60 -16.89
CA LEU A 35 0.45 20.02 -16.37
C LEU A 35 -0.53 21.12 -15.95
N GLY A 36 -1.45 21.47 -16.85
CA GLY A 36 -2.66 22.22 -16.55
C GLY A 36 -3.74 21.28 -16.02
N GLY A 37 -4.35 21.64 -14.89
CA GLY A 37 -5.44 20.89 -14.28
C GLY A 37 -6.65 20.80 -15.20
N SER A 38 -7.08 19.57 -15.47
CA SER A 38 -8.32 19.30 -16.19
C SER A 38 -9.41 18.90 -15.19
N ASN A 39 -10.20 19.89 -14.78
CA ASN A 39 -11.58 19.68 -14.36
C ASN A 39 -12.37 19.27 -15.59
N SER A 40 -12.98 18.09 -15.60
CA SER A 40 -14.15 17.78 -16.43
C SER A 40 -14.83 16.50 -15.93
N SER A 41 -15.92 16.72 -15.23
CA SER A 41 -17.08 15.84 -15.11
C SER A 41 -17.62 15.44 -16.49
N ASN A 42 -17.94 14.15 -16.70
CA ASN A 42 -19.26 13.74 -17.17
C ASN A 42 -19.43 12.21 -17.30
N SER A 43 -20.41 11.72 -16.53
CA SER A 43 -21.52 10.84 -16.92
C SER A 43 -21.40 10.00 -18.19
N LEU A 44 -21.34 8.68 -18.00
CA LEU A 44 -21.66 7.67 -19.02
C LEU A 44 -23.14 7.29 -18.91
N HIS A 45 -23.90 7.56 -19.96
CA HIS A 45 -25.18 6.91 -20.23
C HIS A 45 -25.12 6.22 -21.60
N SER A 46 -25.59 4.98 -21.60
CA SER A 46 -25.74 4.06 -22.72
C SER A 46 -26.62 4.63 -23.85
N HIS A 47 -26.31 4.31 -25.11
CA HIS A 47 -27.35 3.85 -26.06
C HIS A 47 -26.77 3.06 -27.24
N TYR A 48 -27.49 1.99 -27.57
CA TYR A 48 -27.32 1.03 -28.65
C TYR A 48 -28.03 1.48 -29.95
N ALA A 49 -27.74 0.77 -31.05
CA ALA A 49 -28.28 0.82 -32.43
C ALA A 49 -27.57 1.78 -33.40
N GLY A 50 -27.24 1.47 -34.66
CA GLY A 50 -27.46 0.29 -35.50
C GLY A 50 -27.29 0.69 -36.98
N ALA A 51 -26.74 -0.23 -37.80
CA ALA A 51 -26.89 -0.41 -39.26
C ALA A 51 -26.15 0.46 -40.30
N ASN A 52 -25.36 -0.26 -41.13
CA ASN A 52 -25.22 -0.25 -42.60
C ASN A 52 -24.80 1.00 -43.41
N GLY A 53 -23.81 0.79 -44.30
CA GLY A 53 -23.60 1.61 -45.50
C GLY A 53 -22.25 1.36 -46.18
N ALA A 54 -22.25 0.96 -47.45
CA ALA A 54 -21.12 0.41 -48.20
C ALA A 54 -20.21 1.42 -48.92
N SER A 55 -19.03 0.90 -49.31
CA SER A 55 -18.27 1.14 -50.57
C SER A 55 -17.61 2.50 -50.85
N GLY A 56 -16.34 2.45 -51.31
CA GLY A 56 -15.72 3.55 -52.05
C GLY A 56 -14.18 3.56 -52.03
N SER A 57 -13.57 2.81 -52.93
CA SER A 57 -12.13 2.82 -53.24
C SER A 57 -11.77 4.06 -54.08
N SER A 58 -10.68 4.76 -53.78
CA SER A 58 -9.91 5.46 -54.82
C SER A 58 -8.48 5.76 -54.39
N VAL A 59 -7.58 5.28 -55.23
CA VAL A 59 -6.13 5.45 -55.25
C VAL A 59 -5.81 6.82 -55.83
N SER A 60 -4.84 7.54 -55.27
CA SER A 60 -4.12 8.58 -56.01
C SER A 60 -2.69 8.73 -55.49
N ALA A 61 -1.76 8.27 -56.31
CA ALA A 61 -0.34 8.53 -56.20
C ALA A 61 -0.02 9.92 -56.78
N ALA A 62 0.88 10.65 -56.14
CA ALA A 62 1.62 11.75 -56.75
C ALA A 62 3.03 11.78 -56.16
N SER A 63 4.02 11.82 -57.06
CA SER A 63 5.45 11.79 -56.79
C SER A 63 6.08 13.18 -56.95
N SER A 64 7.33 13.31 -56.49
CA SER A 64 8.33 14.38 -56.67
C SER A 64 8.24 15.58 -55.71
N SER A 65 9.30 16.15 -55.13
CA SER A 65 10.76 15.88 -55.12
C SER A 65 11.44 16.82 -54.09
N SER A 66 12.35 16.25 -53.29
CA SER A 66 13.52 16.84 -52.60
C SER A 66 13.65 18.35 -52.36
N ILE A 67 13.71 18.77 -51.08
CA ILE A 67 14.65 19.79 -50.55
C ILE A 67 15.16 19.34 -49.17
N THR A 68 16.43 19.59 -48.95
CA THR A 68 17.33 19.22 -47.85
C THR A 68 17.06 19.91 -46.51
N SER A 69 17.66 19.34 -45.46
CA SER A 69 18.07 19.95 -44.18
C SER A 69 17.04 20.08 -43.04
N SER A 70 17.16 19.19 -42.05
CA SER A 70 16.99 19.49 -40.62
C SER A 70 17.29 18.24 -39.76
N GLY A 71 18.51 17.72 -39.90
CA GLY A 71 19.06 16.67 -39.04
C GLY A 71 20.18 17.21 -38.17
N SER A 72 19.89 18.07 -37.19
CA SER A 72 20.90 18.47 -36.17
C SER A 72 20.32 18.95 -34.83
N SER A 73 19.00 19.18 -34.72
CA SER A 73 18.39 19.64 -33.46
C SER A 73 18.23 18.53 -32.41
N GLY A 74 18.18 17.26 -32.84
CA GLY A 74 17.97 16.10 -31.96
C GLY A 74 19.22 15.63 -31.20
N SER A 75 20.43 15.78 -31.75
CA SER A 75 21.66 15.29 -31.10
C SER A 75 22.08 16.17 -29.93
N ASN A 76 22.01 17.49 -30.09
CA ASN A 76 22.38 18.44 -29.04
C ASN A 76 21.43 18.38 -27.83
N SER A 77 20.14 18.13 -28.04
CA SER A 77 19.17 17.98 -26.95
C SER A 77 19.38 16.68 -26.15
N SER A 78 19.78 15.60 -26.82
CA SER A 78 20.09 14.31 -26.19
C SER A 78 21.35 14.42 -25.31
N GLU A 79 22.40 15.05 -25.83
CA GLU A 79 23.65 15.26 -25.10
C GLU A 79 23.47 16.18 -23.89
N ALA A 80 22.71 17.27 -24.05
CA ALA A 80 22.36 18.16 -22.94
C ALA A 80 21.57 17.44 -21.83
N ARG A 81 20.62 16.56 -22.21
CA ARG A 81 19.86 15.75 -21.24
C ARG A 81 20.78 14.78 -20.49
N ARG A 82 21.65 14.06 -21.20
CA ARG A 82 22.60 13.13 -20.58
C ARG A 82 23.53 13.84 -19.59
N LYS A 83 24.02 15.03 -19.95
CA LYS A 83 24.83 15.86 -19.06
C LYS A 83 24.04 16.31 -17.83
N ALA A 84 22.79 16.72 -17.98
CA ALA A 84 21.95 17.11 -16.84
C ALA A 84 21.68 15.92 -15.90
N VAL A 85 21.46 14.72 -16.42
CA VAL A 85 21.29 13.50 -15.59
C VAL A 85 22.56 13.20 -14.79
N ASP A 86 23.74 13.26 -15.42
CA ASP A 86 25.04 13.09 -14.73
C ASP A 86 25.30 14.18 -13.68
N GLU A 87 24.93 15.44 -13.96
CA GLU A 87 24.97 16.54 -12.99
C GLU A 87 24.06 16.29 -11.77
N VAL A 88 22.86 15.74 -11.97
CA VAL A 88 21.96 15.32 -10.89
C VAL A 88 22.62 14.22 -10.05
N SER A 89 23.14 13.16 -10.68
CA SER A 89 23.81 12.05 -9.99
C SER A 89 24.96 12.55 -9.09
N LYS A 90 25.82 13.42 -9.63
CA LYS A 90 26.94 14.01 -8.87
C LYS A 90 26.47 14.86 -7.69
N THR A 91 25.42 15.66 -7.90
CA THR A 91 24.90 16.55 -6.86
C THR A 91 24.20 15.77 -5.75
N LEU A 92 23.46 14.71 -6.08
CA LEU A 92 22.86 13.82 -5.08
C LEU A 92 23.92 13.12 -4.24
N CYS A 93 25.02 12.67 -4.84
CA CYS A 93 26.15 12.09 -4.11
C CYS A 93 26.76 13.10 -3.10
N GLN A 94 26.94 14.36 -3.51
CA GLN A 94 27.43 15.43 -2.62
C GLN A 94 26.45 15.73 -1.48
N ILE A 95 25.14 15.77 -1.75
CA ILE A 95 24.11 15.94 -0.72
C ILE A 95 24.11 14.75 0.25
N LYS A 96 24.29 13.53 -0.25
CA LYS A 96 24.42 12.33 0.57
C LYS A 96 25.63 12.43 1.50
N ALA A 97 26.79 12.86 1.00
CA ALA A 97 27.98 13.06 1.83
C ALA A 97 27.74 14.09 2.96
N VAL A 98 26.99 15.16 2.71
CA VAL A 98 26.61 16.12 3.76
C VAL A 98 25.71 15.48 4.83
N LEU A 99 24.79 14.60 4.43
CA LEU A 99 23.80 13.99 5.32
C LEU A 99 24.33 12.81 6.13
N PHE A 100 25.22 12.00 5.55
CA PHE A 100 25.73 10.77 6.16
C PHE A 100 27.18 10.89 6.67
N GLY A 101 27.89 11.96 6.30
CA GLY A 101 29.33 12.06 6.50
C GLY A 101 30.12 11.50 5.32
N GLU A 102 31.44 11.72 5.33
CA GLU A 102 32.36 11.25 4.28
C GLU A 102 33.51 10.47 4.92
N GLY A 103 33.65 9.18 4.57
CA GLY A 103 34.61 8.29 5.20
C GLY A 103 34.31 8.09 6.70
N ASP A 104 35.28 8.41 7.55
CA ASP A 104 35.14 8.34 9.01
C ASP A 104 34.64 9.66 9.64
N ALA A 105 34.37 10.69 8.84
CA ALA A 105 33.93 11.99 9.35
C ALA A 105 32.41 12.01 9.57
N GLU A 106 31.98 12.41 10.77
CA GLU A 106 30.57 12.59 11.11
C GLU A 106 29.94 13.79 10.39
N PRO A 107 28.64 13.71 10.03
CA PRO A 107 27.92 14.82 9.40
C PRO A 107 27.84 16.03 10.32
N GLN A 108 28.20 17.20 9.79
CA GLN A 108 28.21 18.46 10.55
C GLN A 108 26.77 18.96 10.78
N PRO A 109 26.31 19.10 12.04
CA PRO A 109 24.91 19.45 12.33
C PRO A 109 24.42 20.75 11.66
N ASP A 110 25.26 21.78 11.62
CA ASP A 110 24.94 23.07 11.01
C ASP A 110 24.75 22.95 9.49
N GLN A 111 25.59 22.16 8.82
CA GLN A 111 25.48 21.92 7.38
C GLN A 111 24.23 21.11 7.04
N VAL A 112 23.90 20.09 7.86
CA VAL A 112 22.66 19.31 7.72
C VAL A 112 21.43 20.19 7.94
N ALA A 113 21.46 21.07 8.94
CA ALA A 113 20.36 22.00 9.21
C ALA A 113 20.15 22.99 8.05
N GLN A 114 21.24 23.57 7.53
CA GLN A 114 21.20 24.47 6.38
C GLN A 114 20.68 23.77 5.13
N LEU A 115 21.18 22.55 4.86
CA LEU A 115 20.74 21.72 3.75
C LEU A 115 19.23 21.44 3.82
N ALA A 116 18.75 20.98 4.98
CA ALA A 116 17.35 20.66 5.19
C ALA A 116 16.46 21.89 4.97
N GLN A 117 16.84 23.05 5.50
CA GLN A 117 16.10 24.30 5.33
C GLN A 117 15.95 24.69 3.85
N GLU A 118 17.03 24.58 3.07
CA GLU A 118 17.02 24.88 1.65
C GLU A 118 16.18 23.85 0.86
N VAL A 119 16.26 22.56 1.23
CA VAL A 119 15.43 21.50 0.63
C VAL A 119 13.94 21.81 0.79
N TYR A 120 13.52 22.28 1.97
CA TYR A 120 12.13 22.68 2.20
C TYR A 120 11.75 23.96 1.46
N SER A 121 12.64 24.96 1.43
CA SER A 121 12.38 26.27 0.81
C SER A 121 12.24 26.20 -0.71
N HIS A 122 12.80 25.16 -1.33
CA HIS A 122 12.81 24.96 -2.78
C HIS A 122 12.02 23.72 -3.23
N ASP A 123 11.21 23.13 -2.36
CA ASP A 123 10.36 21.96 -2.61
C ASP A 123 11.09 20.77 -3.24
N VAL A 124 12.38 20.59 -2.90
CA VAL A 124 13.23 19.63 -3.61
C VAL A 124 12.76 18.19 -3.41
N LEU A 125 12.22 17.83 -2.24
CA LEU A 125 11.65 16.49 -2.01
C LEU A 125 10.51 16.16 -2.99
N GLN A 126 9.68 17.14 -3.33
CA GLN A 126 8.59 16.94 -4.31
C GLN A 126 9.16 16.75 -5.71
N LEU A 127 10.13 17.59 -6.10
CA LEU A 127 10.79 17.49 -7.41
C LEU A 127 11.50 16.15 -7.58
N LEU A 128 12.17 15.65 -6.54
CA LEU A 128 12.87 14.37 -6.58
C LEU A 128 11.91 13.21 -6.81
N VAL A 129 10.79 13.15 -6.08
CA VAL A 129 9.79 12.08 -6.27
C VAL A 129 9.12 12.18 -7.64
N ALA A 130 8.75 13.39 -8.08
CA ALA A 130 8.08 13.58 -9.37
C ALA A 130 8.96 13.22 -10.59
N HIS A 131 10.28 13.40 -10.49
CA HIS A 131 11.21 13.20 -11.60
C HIS A 131 12.09 11.96 -11.46
N ILE A 132 11.89 11.14 -10.42
CA ILE A 132 12.75 9.98 -10.12
C ILE A 132 12.92 9.01 -11.30
N ALA A 133 11.91 8.89 -12.16
CA ALA A 133 11.98 8.07 -13.38
C ALA A 133 13.04 8.52 -14.40
N LYS A 134 13.41 9.81 -14.37
CA LYS A 134 14.40 10.40 -15.29
C LYS A 134 15.85 10.22 -14.80
N PHE A 135 16.07 9.76 -13.56
CA PHE A 135 17.39 9.64 -12.97
C PHE A 135 18.07 8.30 -13.29
N GLU A 136 19.39 8.23 -13.14
CA GLU A 136 20.13 6.97 -13.24
C GLU A 136 19.81 6.02 -12.09
N PHE A 137 20.07 4.73 -12.30
CA PHE A 137 19.75 3.68 -11.34
C PHE A 137 20.26 3.96 -9.91
N GLU A 138 21.52 4.37 -9.78
CA GLU A 138 22.11 4.66 -8.47
C GLU A 138 21.56 5.96 -7.88
N ALA A 139 21.34 6.99 -8.70
CA ALA A 139 20.71 8.23 -8.28
C ALA A 139 19.29 8.01 -7.73
N LYS A 140 18.51 7.07 -8.30
CA LYS A 140 17.18 6.72 -7.75
C LYS A 140 17.28 6.14 -6.33
N LYS A 141 18.34 5.38 -6.01
CA LYS A 141 18.59 4.88 -4.64
C LYS A 141 19.01 6.01 -3.71
N ASP A 142 19.90 6.89 -4.16
CA ASP A 142 20.33 8.07 -3.40
C ASP A 142 19.15 8.95 -3.02
N VAL A 143 18.20 9.18 -3.95
CA VAL A 143 16.95 9.90 -3.65
C VAL A 143 16.20 9.26 -2.49
N SER A 144 16.03 7.95 -2.50
CA SER A 144 15.30 7.23 -1.44
C SER A 144 16.01 7.36 -0.09
N GLN A 145 17.36 7.28 -0.07
CA GLN A 145 18.15 7.45 1.15
C GLN A 145 18.10 8.88 1.69
N ILE A 146 18.28 9.87 0.82
CA ILE A 146 18.21 11.30 1.15
C ILE A 146 16.82 11.67 1.69
N PHE A 147 15.76 11.20 1.02
CA PHE A 147 14.39 11.46 1.47
C PHE A 147 14.16 10.87 2.88
N ASN A 148 14.55 9.61 3.09
CA ASN A 148 14.30 8.92 4.34
C ASN A 148 15.11 9.50 5.52
N VAL A 149 16.37 9.89 5.30
CA VAL A 149 17.19 10.51 6.37
C VAL A 149 16.64 11.89 6.75
N LEU A 150 16.21 12.69 5.78
CA LEU A 150 15.56 13.97 6.06
C LEU A 150 14.23 13.77 6.76
N LEU A 151 13.45 12.76 6.38
CA LEU A 151 12.16 12.48 7.01
C LEU A 151 12.29 12.09 8.49
N ARG A 152 13.33 11.31 8.83
CA ARG A 152 13.64 10.92 10.22
C ARG A 152 14.25 12.04 11.06
N ARG A 153 14.63 13.18 10.46
CA ARG A 153 15.26 14.28 11.17
C ARG A 153 14.32 14.88 12.22
N GLN A 154 14.86 15.07 13.43
CA GLN A 154 14.16 15.68 14.56
C GLN A 154 14.90 16.91 15.07
N ILE A 155 14.14 17.90 15.55
CA ILE A 155 14.65 19.05 16.30
C ILE A 155 13.87 19.11 17.61
N GLY A 156 14.49 18.65 18.70
CA GLY A 156 13.77 18.37 19.94
C GLY A 156 12.69 17.31 19.71
N SER A 157 11.43 17.62 20.05
CA SER A 157 10.28 16.74 19.82
C SER A 157 9.61 16.92 18.45
N ARG A 158 10.05 17.90 17.63
CA ARG A 158 9.45 18.19 16.33
C ARG A 158 10.12 17.39 15.23
N SER A 159 9.33 17.06 14.20
CA SER A 159 9.78 16.44 12.96
C SER A 159 9.53 17.41 11.81
N PRO A 160 10.46 18.33 11.50
CA PRO A 160 10.22 19.41 10.53
C PRO A 160 9.82 18.91 9.14
N THR A 161 10.43 17.81 8.68
CA THR A 161 10.11 17.22 7.37
C THR A 161 8.69 16.66 7.33
N VAL A 162 8.21 16.08 8.45
CA VAL A 162 6.82 15.59 8.55
C VAL A 162 5.85 16.75 8.48
N GLU A 163 6.11 17.84 9.21
CA GLU A 163 5.30 19.05 9.19
C GLU A 163 5.27 19.70 7.79
N TYR A 164 6.43 19.77 7.14
CA TYR A 164 6.56 20.22 5.75
C TYR A 164 5.73 19.36 4.78
N LEU A 165 5.86 18.03 4.84
CA LEU A 165 5.12 17.11 3.96
C LEU A 165 3.61 17.09 4.25
N ALA A 166 3.20 17.33 5.49
CA ALA A 166 1.78 17.39 5.86
C ALA A 166 1.04 18.54 5.14
N THR A 167 1.76 19.58 4.73
CA THR A 167 1.21 20.69 3.92
C THR A 167 1.27 20.43 2.41
N ARG A 168 1.81 19.29 1.97
CA ARG A 168 2.06 18.92 0.56
C ARG A 168 1.62 17.48 0.27
N PRO A 169 0.31 17.21 0.29
CA PRO A 169 -0.22 15.85 0.13
C PRO A 169 0.14 15.20 -1.22
N ASP A 170 0.42 15.99 -2.26
CA ASP A 170 0.80 15.49 -3.57
C ASP A 170 2.08 14.64 -3.54
N VAL A 171 2.98 14.84 -2.57
CA VAL A 171 4.22 14.06 -2.46
C VAL A 171 3.92 12.61 -2.11
N ILE A 172 3.04 12.35 -1.13
CA ILE A 172 2.67 10.98 -0.75
C ILE A 172 1.88 10.29 -1.87
N PHE A 173 1.03 11.02 -2.58
CA PHE A 173 0.30 10.48 -3.72
C PHE A 173 1.21 10.20 -4.93
N SER A 174 2.21 11.03 -5.17
CA SER A 174 3.22 10.79 -6.21
C SER A 174 4.06 9.56 -5.90
N ALA A 175 4.44 9.36 -4.63
CA ALA A 175 5.14 8.15 -4.19
C ALA A 175 4.28 6.89 -4.38
N LEU A 176 2.99 6.95 -4.01
CA LEU A 176 2.04 5.85 -4.25
C LEU A 176 1.88 5.54 -5.74
N ARG A 177 1.70 6.59 -6.57
CA ARG A 177 1.58 6.45 -8.02
C ARG A 177 2.84 5.86 -8.67
N GLY A 178 3.99 5.92 -7.99
CA GLY A 178 5.23 5.30 -8.43
C GLY A 178 5.10 3.79 -8.75
N TYR A 179 4.11 3.09 -8.17
CA TYR A 179 3.80 1.70 -8.53
C TYR A 179 3.33 1.50 -9.97
N GLU A 180 2.84 2.54 -10.65
CA GLU A 180 2.51 2.51 -12.09
C GLU A 180 3.77 2.38 -12.98
N ASN A 181 4.95 2.68 -12.44
CA ASN A 181 6.20 2.61 -13.18
C ASN A 181 7.16 1.60 -12.54
N ALA A 182 7.30 0.44 -13.17
CA ALA A 182 8.12 -0.67 -12.69
C ALA A 182 9.59 -0.31 -12.42
N GLU A 183 10.16 0.69 -13.12
CA GLU A 183 11.56 1.08 -12.93
C GLU A 183 11.83 1.85 -11.63
N VAL A 184 10.78 2.41 -11.01
CA VAL A 184 10.90 3.26 -9.81
C VAL A 184 9.98 2.81 -8.67
N ALA A 185 9.09 1.86 -8.93
CA ALA A 185 8.12 1.33 -7.98
C ALA A 185 8.74 0.97 -6.62
N LEU A 186 9.86 0.24 -6.59
CA LEU A 186 10.49 -0.16 -5.32
C LEU A 186 11.14 1.02 -4.58
N ASN A 187 11.68 2.01 -5.31
CA ASN A 187 12.31 3.18 -4.70
C ASN A 187 11.25 4.11 -4.11
N THR A 188 10.20 4.38 -4.88
CA THR A 188 9.03 5.16 -4.42
C THR A 188 8.27 4.43 -3.31
N GLY A 189 8.19 3.10 -3.36
CA GLY A 189 7.67 2.25 -2.30
C GLY A 189 8.46 2.35 -0.99
N MET A 190 9.79 2.43 -1.04
CA MET A 190 10.64 2.68 0.15
C MET A 190 10.39 4.07 0.76
N ILE A 191 10.23 5.09 -0.09
CA ILE A 191 9.90 6.47 0.33
C ILE A 191 8.51 6.51 0.97
N LEU A 192 7.52 5.88 0.32
CA LEU A 192 6.16 5.76 0.83
C LEU A 192 6.13 5.09 2.20
N ARG A 193 6.85 3.98 2.35
CA ARG A 193 6.94 3.24 3.61
C ARG A 193 7.45 4.10 4.76
N GLU A 194 8.46 4.93 4.51
CA GLU A 194 8.98 5.83 5.55
C GLU A 194 7.96 6.91 5.91
N MET A 195 7.25 7.48 4.93
CA MET A 195 6.14 8.43 5.21
C MET A 195 5.04 7.82 6.06
N LEU A 196 4.66 6.57 5.79
CA LEU A 196 3.61 5.87 6.53
C LEU A 196 3.96 5.62 8.02
N ARG A 197 5.24 5.76 8.40
CA ARG A 197 5.65 5.68 9.82
C ARG A 197 5.17 6.85 10.66
N HIS A 198 4.82 7.96 10.03
CA HIS A 198 4.36 9.16 10.71
C HIS A 198 2.85 9.31 10.57
N GLU A 199 2.13 9.33 11.70
CA GLU A 199 0.67 9.35 11.73
C GLU A 199 0.04 10.46 10.86
N PRO A 200 0.54 11.72 10.88
CA PRO A 200 -0.04 12.78 10.04
C PRO A 200 0.00 12.47 8.54
N LEU A 201 1.08 11.84 8.06
CA LEU A 201 1.23 11.51 6.63
C LEU A 201 0.44 10.26 6.26
N ALA A 202 0.46 9.23 7.12
CA ALA A 202 -0.37 8.05 6.94
C ALA A 202 -1.86 8.41 6.90
N LYS A 203 -2.30 9.40 7.70
CA LYS A 203 -3.67 9.92 7.70
C LYS A 203 -4.06 10.51 6.35
N ILE A 204 -3.18 11.31 5.74
CA ILE A 204 -3.40 11.91 4.41
C ILE A 204 -3.69 10.81 3.38
N LEU A 205 -2.91 9.72 3.39
CA LEU A 205 -3.14 8.62 2.46
C LEU A 205 -4.41 7.85 2.79
N LEU A 206 -4.55 7.35 4.03
CA LEU A 206 -5.64 6.47 4.44
C LEU A 206 -7.02 7.10 4.22
N TYR A 207 -7.16 8.39 4.51
CA TYR A 207 -8.44 9.12 4.36
C TYR A 207 -8.69 9.63 2.93
N SER A 208 -7.79 9.36 1.98
CA SER A 208 -7.96 9.75 0.57
C SER A 208 -8.57 8.64 -0.27
N ASP A 209 -9.24 9.00 -1.37
CA ASP A 209 -9.68 8.02 -2.37
C ASP A 209 -8.50 7.26 -3.01
N ARG A 210 -7.29 7.82 -2.98
CA ARG A 210 -6.08 7.19 -3.51
C ARG A 210 -5.67 5.95 -2.73
N PHE A 211 -6.08 5.81 -1.46
CA PHE A 211 -5.86 4.56 -0.71
C PHE A 211 -6.44 3.34 -1.45
N TYR A 212 -7.58 3.52 -2.13
CA TYR A 212 -8.26 2.44 -2.84
C TYR A 212 -7.60 2.05 -4.18
N THR A 213 -6.44 2.63 -4.54
CA THR A 213 -5.63 2.15 -5.68
C THR A 213 -4.68 1.02 -5.29
N PHE A 214 -4.39 0.80 -4.00
CA PHE A 214 -3.54 -0.29 -3.54
C PHE A 214 -3.95 -1.68 -4.07
N PRO A 215 -5.24 -2.08 -4.04
CA PRO A 215 -5.67 -3.37 -4.59
C PRO A 215 -5.30 -3.57 -6.05
N ASP A 216 -5.42 -2.53 -6.87
CA ASP A 216 -5.03 -2.58 -8.28
C ASP A 216 -3.53 -2.82 -8.43
N TYR A 217 -2.70 -2.07 -7.69
CA TYR A 217 -1.24 -2.27 -7.70
C TYR A 217 -0.83 -3.64 -7.16
N ILE A 218 -1.55 -4.19 -6.17
CA ILE A 218 -1.29 -5.52 -5.63
C ILE A 218 -1.61 -6.61 -6.66
N GLU A 219 -2.67 -6.47 -7.44
CA GLU A 219 -3.13 -7.51 -8.37
C GLU A 219 -2.48 -7.44 -9.76
N THR A 220 -2.08 -6.25 -10.22
CA THR A 220 -1.67 -6.03 -11.63
C THR A 220 -0.17 -5.91 -11.85
N THR A 221 0.62 -5.68 -10.80
CA THR A 221 2.07 -5.47 -10.92
C THR A 221 2.88 -6.75 -10.78
N THR A 222 4.18 -6.68 -11.09
CA THR A 222 5.09 -7.84 -10.94
C THR A 222 5.21 -8.27 -9.49
N PHE A 223 5.56 -9.53 -9.26
CA PHE A 223 5.58 -10.12 -7.91
C PHE A 223 6.31 -9.28 -6.85
N GLY A 224 7.51 -8.76 -7.18
CA GLY A 224 8.27 -7.93 -6.24
C GLY A 224 7.57 -6.61 -5.90
N ILE A 225 6.96 -5.98 -6.89
CA ILE A 225 6.21 -4.72 -6.73
C ILE A 225 4.92 -4.97 -5.96
N SER A 226 4.18 -6.02 -6.31
CA SER A 226 2.95 -6.44 -5.62
C SER A 226 3.19 -6.72 -4.13
N CYS A 227 4.29 -7.41 -3.78
CA CYS A 227 4.68 -7.65 -2.40
C CYS A 227 5.00 -6.35 -1.63
N ASP A 228 5.68 -5.41 -2.29
CA ASP A 228 6.01 -4.11 -1.71
C ASP A 228 4.75 -3.24 -1.51
N ALA A 229 3.87 -3.18 -2.51
CA ALA A 229 2.57 -2.51 -2.44
C ALA A 229 1.69 -3.09 -1.33
N PHE A 230 1.61 -4.42 -1.22
CA PHE A 230 0.88 -5.08 -0.14
C PHE A 230 1.48 -4.73 1.23
N SER A 231 2.81 -4.66 1.34
CA SER A 231 3.48 -4.28 2.59
C SER A 231 3.12 -2.86 3.02
N ASN A 232 3.08 -1.91 2.10
CA ASN A 232 2.69 -0.52 2.37
C ASN A 232 1.18 -0.38 2.65
N PHE A 233 0.34 -1.15 1.97
CA PHE A 233 -1.09 -1.25 2.28
C PHE A 233 -1.31 -1.76 3.72
N LYS A 234 -0.63 -2.85 4.09
CA LYS A 234 -0.63 -3.39 5.46
C LYS A 234 -0.13 -2.38 6.49
N GLU A 235 1.00 -1.73 6.23
CA GLU A 235 1.59 -0.72 7.11
C GLU A 235 0.58 0.40 7.42
N THR A 236 -0.11 0.89 6.39
CA THR A 236 -1.15 1.93 6.51
C THR A 236 -2.29 1.49 7.42
N LEU A 237 -2.64 0.20 7.41
CA LEU A 237 -3.77 -0.39 8.15
C LEU A 237 -3.41 -0.92 9.54
N THR A 238 -2.13 -0.96 9.94
CA THR A 238 -1.74 -1.66 11.18
C THR A 238 -0.85 -0.84 12.11
N ARG A 239 -0.17 0.20 11.60
CA ARG A 239 0.75 0.98 12.42
C ARG A 239 0.04 1.88 13.43
N HIS A 240 -0.86 2.75 12.96
CA HIS A 240 -1.47 3.82 13.77
C HIS A 240 -2.86 3.38 14.27
N LYS A 241 -2.86 2.48 15.24
CA LYS A 241 -4.04 1.69 15.66
C LYS A 241 -5.31 2.51 15.90
N ALA A 242 -5.22 3.59 16.68
CA ALA A 242 -6.38 4.43 16.99
C ALA A 242 -6.96 5.13 15.75
N MET A 243 -6.09 5.70 14.91
CA MET A 243 -6.47 6.34 13.65
C MET A 243 -7.12 5.35 12.68
N VAL A 244 -6.55 4.16 12.56
CA VAL A 244 -7.07 3.11 11.66
C VAL A 244 -8.40 2.57 12.17
N ALA A 245 -8.54 2.32 13.47
CA ALA A 245 -9.81 1.87 14.06
C ALA A 245 -10.94 2.85 13.75
N ALA A 246 -10.71 4.16 13.96
CA ALA A 246 -11.67 5.20 13.64
C ALA A 246 -12.01 5.24 12.14
N TYR A 247 -11.01 5.08 11.27
CA TYR A 247 -11.23 5.03 9.82
C TYR A 247 -12.07 3.83 9.39
N LEU A 248 -11.72 2.62 9.87
CA LEU A 248 -12.38 1.37 9.52
C LEU A 248 -13.83 1.33 10.02
N GLU A 249 -14.11 1.90 11.18
CA GLU A 249 -15.47 2.01 11.70
C GLU A 249 -16.32 2.95 10.85
N ALA A 250 -15.79 4.14 10.51
CA ALA A 250 -16.49 5.13 9.69
C ALA A 250 -16.69 4.71 8.22
N ASN A 251 -15.76 3.93 7.66
CA ASN A 251 -15.74 3.55 6.25
C ASN A 251 -15.96 2.05 6.02
N TYR A 252 -16.56 1.37 6.99
CA TYR A 252 -16.66 -0.08 7.07
C TYR A 252 -17.12 -0.73 5.76
N ASP A 253 -18.27 -0.30 5.22
CA ASP A 253 -18.89 -0.95 4.06
C ASP A 253 -18.02 -0.80 2.81
N ARG A 254 -17.52 0.41 2.55
CA ARG A 254 -16.61 0.67 1.42
C ARG A 254 -15.31 -0.12 1.56
N PHE A 255 -14.69 -0.09 2.75
CA PHE A 255 -13.45 -0.80 2.99
C PHE A 255 -13.60 -2.31 2.79
N PHE A 256 -14.57 -2.95 3.45
CA PHE A 256 -14.72 -4.41 3.37
C PHE A 256 -15.28 -4.89 2.03
N ALA A 257 -16.06 -4.07 1.31
CA ALA A 257 -16.42 -4.37 -0.08
C ALA A 257 -15.17 -4.48 -0.96
N THR A 258 -14.25 -3.52 -0.85
CA THR A 258 -12.97 -3.58 -1.57
C THR A 258 -12.07 -4.71 -1.03
N TYR A 259 -11.95 -4.88 0.28
CA TYR A 259 -11.05 -5.88 0.87
C TYR A 259 -11.47 -7.32 0.52
N THR A 260 -12.77 -7.57 0.35
CA THR A 260 -13.30 -8.86 -0.09
C THR A 260 -12.75 -9.28 -1.46
N THR A 261 -12.45 -8.35 -2.36
CA THR A 261 -11.87 -8.70 -3.68
C THR A 261 -10.48 -9.33 -3.51
N LEU A 262 -9.68 -8.84 -2.56
CA LEU A 262 -8.36 -9.39 -2.24
C LEU A 262 -8.46 -10.78 -1.59
N LEU A 263 -9.46 -11.00 -0.73
CA LEU A 263 -9.74 -12.32 -0.14
C LEU A 263 -10.17 -13.36 -1.20
N GLN A 264 -10.77 -12.89 -2.28
CA GLN A 264 -11.22 -13.74 -3.39
C GLN A 264 -10.21 -13.85 -4.53
N SER A 265 -9.07 -13.16 -4.42
CA SER A 265 -8.04 -13.10 -5.45
C SER A 265 -7.63 -14.48 -5.97
N PRO A 266 -7.47 -14.66 -7.30
CA PRO A 266 -6.90 -15.88 -7.84
C PRO A 266 -5.39 -16.01 -7.51
N ASN A 267 -4.72 -14.91 -7.16
CA ASN A 267 -3.31 -14.93 -6.77
C ASN A 267 -3.18 -15.53 -5.36
N TYR A 268 -2.46 -16.65 -5.27
CA TYR A 268 -2.22 -17.36 -4.01
C TYR A 268 -1.63 -16.46 -2.92
N VAL A 269 -0.61 -15.66 -3.27
CA VAL A 269 0.11 -14.82 -2.29
C VAL A 269 -0.79 -13.69 -1.82
N THR A 270 -1.48 -13.00 -2.73
CA THR A 270 -2.43 -11.94 -2.35
C THR A 270 -3.53 -12.48 -1.47
N LYS A 271 -4.19 -13.58 -1.87
CA LYS A 271 -5.27 -14.21 -1.08
C LYS A 271 -4.80 -14.59 0.32
N ARG A 272 -3.66 -15.28 0.42
CA ARG A 272 -3.11 -15.72 1.72
C ARG A 272 -2.75 -14.53 2.61
N GLN A 273 -2.02 -13.54 2.09
CA GLN A 273 -1.58 -12.39 2.90
C GLN A 273 -2.77 -11.51 3.31
N SER A 274 -3.78 -11.37 2.45
CA SER A 274 -5.01 -10.64 2.78
C SER A 274 -5.80 -11.33 3.89
N LEU A 275 -5.86 -12.66 3.87
CA LEU A 275 -6.53 -13.43 4.91
C LEU A 275 -5.80 -13.35 6.25
N LYS A 276 -4.46 -13.42 6.22
CA LYS A 276 -3.63 -13.19 7.41
C LYS A 276 -3.84 -11.78 8.00
N LEU A 277 -3.78 -10.75 7.15
CA LEU A 277 -3.98 -9.37 7.56
C LEU A 277 -5.40 -9.13 8.10
N LEU A 278 -6.43 -9.80 7.55
CA LEU A 278 -7.77 -9.75 8.10
C LEU A 278 -7.80 -10.27 9.54
N GLY A 279 -7.14 -11.40 9.81
CA GLY A 279 -6.99 -11.93 11.17
C GLY A 279 -6.33 -10.93 12.11
N GLU A 280 -5.23 -10.30 11.68
CA GLU A 280 -4.54 -9.26 12.46
C GLU A 280 -5.45 -8.05 12.76
N ILE A 281 -6.23 -7.56 11.76
CA ILE A 281 -7.17 -6.45 11.94
C ILE A 281 -8.27 -6.79 12.94
N LEU A 282 -8.89 -7.98 12.80
CA LEU A 282 -10.02 -8.38 13.64
C LEU A 282 -9.62 -8.69 15.08
N LEU A 283 -8.40 -9.18 15.30
CA LEU A 283 -7.90 -9.52 16.63
C LEU A 283 -7.29 -8.33 17.38
N ASP A 284 -7.07 -7.19 16.73
CA ASP A 284 -6.62 -5.99 17.43
C ASP A 284 -7.73 -5.42 18.32
N ARG A 285 -7.41 -5.24 19.60
CA ARG A 285 -8.34 -4.69 20.61
C ARG A 285 -8.90 -3.32 20.24
N THR A 286 -8.19 -2.48 19.48
CA THR A 286 -8.72 -1.17 19.07
C THR A 286 -9.83 -1.31 18.03
N ASN A 287 -9.88 -2.43 17.32
CA ASN A 287 -10.85 -2.70 16.26
C ASN A 287 -12.08 -3.50 16.77
N PHE A 288 -12.36 -3.47 18.08
CA PHE A 288 -13.46 -4.26 18.66
C PHE A 288 -14.83 -4.01 17.99
N ALA A 289 -15.16 -2.75 17.69
CA ALA A 289 -16.41 -2.40 17.00
C ALA A 289 -16.45 -2.99 15.57
N VAL A 290 -15.35 -2.84 14.83
CA VAL A 290 -15.16 -3.39 13.47
C VAL A 290 -15.26 -4.91 13.48
N MET A 291 -14.57 -5.56 14.42
CA MET A 291 -14.60 -7.02 14.61
C MET A 291 -16.03 -7.50 14.90
N THR A 292 -16.71 -6.86 15.85
CA THR A 292 -18.09 -7.22 16.24
C THR A 292 -19.04 -7.13 15.06
N ARG A 293 -18.93 -6.09 14.23
CA ARG A 293 -19.72 -5.94 13.00
C ARG A 293 -19.35 -7.02 11.96
N TYR A 294 -18.06 -7.34 11.80
CA TYR A 294 -17.60 -8.35 10.84
C TYR A 294 -18.10 -9.75 11.15
N ILE A 295 -18.03 -10.16 12.42
CA ILE A 295 -18.43 -11.49 12.85
C ILE A 295 -19.95 -11.66 12.99
N ALA A 296 -20.72 -10.59 12.79
CA ALA A 296 -22.18 -10.62 12.77
C ALA A 296 -22.76 -10.93 11.38
N SER A 297 -21.94 -10.90 10.31
CA SER A 297 -22.38 -11.12 8.93
C SER A 297 -22.38 -12.60 8.54
N GLU A 298 -23.52 -13.09 8.02
CA GLU A 298 -23.63 -14.45 7.48
C GLU A 298 -22.69 -14.69 6.31
N ASP A 299 -22.53 -13.70 5.42
CA ASP A 299 -21.75 -13.84 4.20
C ASP A 299 -20.25 -13.95 4.53
N ASN A 300 -19.79 -13.20 5.53
CA ASN A 300 -18.43 -13.32 6.02
C ASN A 300 -18.17 -14.70 6.63
N LEU A 301 -19.10 -15.23 7.42
CA LEU A 301 -18.98 -16.59 7.97
C LEU A 301 -18.93 -17.64 6.87
N LYS A 302 -19.86 -17.58 5.89
CA LYS A 302 -19.91 -18.51 4.76
C LYS A 302 -18.60 -18.46 3.96
N MET A 303 -18.05 -17.27 3.73
CA MET A 303 -16.76 -17.09 3.07
C MET A 303 -15.63 -17.79 3.83
N MET A 304 -15.52 -17.58 5.15
CA MET A 304 -14.49 -18.23 5.96
C MET A 304 -14.66 -19.76 5.97
N MET A 305 -15.90 -20.27 6.08
CA MET A 305 -16.18 -21.71 6.01
C MET A 305 -15.82 -22.32 4.65
N ASN A 306 -15.97 -21.58 3.55
CA ASN A 306 -15.52 -22.03 2.24
C ASN A 306 -13.98 -22.02 2.13
N LEU A 307 -13.30 -21.01 2.69
CA LEU A 307 -11.83 -20.92 2.70
C LEU A 307 -11.18 -22.00 3.58
N LEU A 308 -11.86 -22.50 4.63
CA LEU A 308 -11.44 -23.69 5.36
C LEU A 308 -11.31 -24.95 4.47
N ARG A 309 -11.99 -24.95 3.32
CA ARG A 309 -11.95 -26.05 2.33
C ARG A 309 -11.13 -25.71 1.09
N ASP A 310 -10.36 -24.63 1.12
CA ASP A 310 -9.47 -24.24 0.02
C ASP A 310 -8.46 -25.36 -0.29
N ARG A 311 -7.93 -25.45 -1.52
CA ARG A 311 -6.94 -26.47 -1.87
C ARG A 311 -5.62 -26.29 -1.13
N SER A 312 -5.31 -25.07 -0.72
CA SER A 312 -4.07 -24.74 -0.02
C SER A 312 -4.22 -24.86 1.49
N LYS A 313 -3.47 -25.80 2.08
CA LYS A 313 -3.28 -25.96 3.54
C LYS A 313 -2.96 -24.63 4.25
N ASN A 314 -2.18 -23.75 3.64
CA ASN A 314 -1.85 -22.47 4.26
C ASN A 314 -3.03 -21.49 4.25
N ILE A 315 -3.89 -21.52 3.23
CA ILE A 315 -5.10 -20.68 3.19
C ILE A 315 -6.10 -21.19 4.22
N GLN A 316 -6.28 -22.51 4.29
CA GLN A 316 -7.12 -23.15 5.29
C GLN A 316 -6.72 -22.72 6.71
N PHE A 317 -5.42 -22.72 7.01
CA PHE A 317 -4.87 -22.32 8.30
C PHE A 317 -5.18 -20.84 8.65
N GLU A 318 -4.94 -19.90 7.74
CA GLU A 318 -5.28 -18.49 7.98
C GLU A 318 -6.81 -18.29 8.08
N ALA A 319 -7.61 -19.04 7.31
CA ALA A 319 -9.08 -19.02 7.40
C ALA A 319 -9.57 -19.48 8.77
N PHE A 320 -8.92 -20.47 9.36
CA PHE A 320 -9.22 -20.95 10.72
C PHE A 320 -9.05 -19.84 11.75
N HIS A 321 -7.98 -19.04 11.67
CA HIS A 321 -7.77 -17.93 12.61
C HIS A 321 -8.85 -16.84 12.55
N VAL A 322 -9.51 -16.67 11.40
CA VAL A 322 -10.67 -15.77 11.30
C VAL A 322 -11.95 -16.49 11.74
N PHE A 323 -12.16 -17.73 11.31
CA PHE A 323 -13.32 -18.56 11.68
C PHE A 323 -13.46 -18.73 13.20
N LYS A 324 -12.35 -18.96 13.92
CA LYS A 324 -12.38 -19.10 15.38
C LYS A 324 -12.99 -17.88 16.08
N VAL A 325 -12.86 -16.67 15.52
CA VAL A 325 -13.43 -15.45 16.11
C VAL A 325 -14.96 -15.46 16.05
N PHE A 326 -15.55 -16.00 14.97
CA PHE A 326 -17.00 -16.21 14.88
C PHE A 326 -17.49 -17.19 15.94
N VAL A 327 -16.76 -18.30 16.13
CA VAL A 327 -17.12 -19.36 17.08
C VAL A 327 -16.87 -18.91 18.53
N ALA A 328 -15.82 -18.16 18.81
CA ALA A 328 -15.49 -17.69 20.14
C ALA A 328 -16.40 -16.53 20.61
N ASN A 329 -17.16 -15.89 19.72
CA ASN A 329 -18.06 -14.80 20.11
C ASN A 329 -19.11 -15.30 21.14
N PRO A 330 -19.15 -14.76 22.38
CA PRO A 330 -20.12 -15.18 23.38
C PRO A 330 -21.55 -14.71 23.08
N LYS A 331 -21.70 -13.65 22.27
CA LYS A 331 -22.99 -13.06 21.87
C LYS A 331 -23.21 -13.24 20.37
N LYS A 332 -23.25 -14.49 19.91
CA LYS A 332 -23.48 -14.81 18.50
C LYS A 332 -24.86 -14.32 18.07
N PRO A 333 -25.00 -13.61 16.94
CA PRO A 333 -26.31 -13.35 16.37
C PRO A 333 -27.03 -14.67 16.04
N PRO A 334 -28.37 -14.74 16.16
CA PRO A 334 -29.12 -15.97 15.90
C PRO A 334 -28.86 -16.59 14.53
N GLN A 335 -28.63 -15.74 13.53
CA GLN A 335 -28.28 -16.14 12.16
C GLN A 335 -26.95 -16.93 12.09
N ILE A 336 -25.92 -16.43 12.76
CA ILE A 336 -24.60 -17.07 12.88
C ILE A 336 -24.73 -18.39 13.64
N GLU A 337 -25.43 -18.39 14.76
CA GLU A 337 -25.66 -19.60 15.56
C GLU A 337 -26.42 -20.67 14.76
N ASN A 338 -27.43 -20.28 14.00
CA ASN A 338 -28.20 -21.19 13.14
C ASN A 338 -27.32 -21.84 12.05
N ILE A 339 -26.40 -21.09 11.44
CA ILE A 339 -25.46 -21.64 10.44
C ILE A 339 -24.54 -22.67 11.12
N LEU A 340 -23.97 -22.36 12.28
CA LEU A 340 -23.10 -23.28 13.03
C LEU A 340 -23.86 -24.54 13.45
N ARG A 341 -25.09 -24.39 13.97
CA ARG A 341 -25.94 -25.51 14.40
C ARG A 341 -26.30 -26.44 13.25
N ARG A 342 -26.72 -25.89 12.10
CA ARG A 342 -27.07 -26.68 10.90
C ARG A 342 -25.87 -27.45 10.33
N ASN A 343 -24.66 -26.94 10.52
CA ASN A 343 -23.43 -27.57 10.02
C ASN A 343 -22.64 -28.31 11.10
N ARG A 344 -23.17 -28.43 12.33
CA ARG A 344 -22.44 -28.91 13.52
C ARG A 344 -21.73 -30.23 13.27
N GLU A 345 -22.45 -31.27 12.87
CA GLU A 345 -21.88 -32.62 12.69
C GLU A 345 -20.75 -32.64 11.67
N ARG A 346 -20.93 -31.90 10.56
CA ARG A 346 -19.93 -31.79 9.50
C ARG A 346 -18.71 -30.99 9.97
N LEU A 347 -18.92 -29.90 10.71
CA LEU A 347 -17.85 -29.07 11.25
C LEU A 347 -17.02 -29.81 12.29
N VAL A 348 -17.66 -30.53 13.22
CA VAL A 348 -16.96 -31.33 14.23
C VAL A 348 -16.10 -32.39 13.57
N LYS A 349 -16.68 -33.17 12.64
CA LYS A 349 -15.93 -34.18 11.90
C LYS A 349 -14.77 -33.57 11.11
N PHE A 350 -15.01 -32.45 10.42
CA PHE A 350 -13.98 -31.77 9.65
C PHE A 350 -12.83 -31.26 10.52
N LEU A 351 -13.14 -30.59 11.64
CA LEU A 351 -12.15 -29.98 12.53
C LEU A 351 -11.36 -31.02 13.33
N ALA A 352 -11.93 -32.19 13.64
CA ALA A 352 -11.21 -33.29 14.30
C ALA A 352 -9.99 -33.75 13.49
N ASP A 353 -10.11 -33.78 12.16
CA ASP A 353 -9.05 -34.20 11.24
C ASP A 353 -8.24 -33.02 10.66
N PHE A 354 -8.60 -31.78 11.02
CA PHE A 354 -8.03 -30.57 10.44
C PHE A 354 -6.60 -30.31 10.96
N HIS A 355 -5.63 -30.40 10.04
CA HIS A 355 -4.21 -30.07 10.30
C HIS A 355 -3.60 -30.77 11.52
N ASN A 356 -3.88 -32.07 11.71
CA ASN A 356 -3.26 -32.87 12.77
C ASN A 356 -1.75 -33.09 12.58
N ASP A 357 -1.22 -32.75 11.41
CA ASP A 357 0.21 -32.79 11.07
C ASP A 357 1.01 -31.58 11.58
N LYS A 358 0.37 -30.64 12.27
CA LYS A 358 1.02 -29.44 12.83
C LYS A 358 1.44 -29.66 14.29
N ASP A 359 2.74 -29.63 14.54
CA ASP A 359 3.33 -29.55 15.89
C ASP A 359 3.28 -28.10 16.43
N ASP A 360 2.06 -27.57 16.59
CA ASP A 360 1.80 -26.25 17.16
C ASP A 360 0.78 -26.40 18.29
N GLU A 361 1.27 -26.43 19.53
CA GLU A 361 0.45 -26.63 20.73
C GLU A 361 -0.67 -25.58 20.84
N GLN A 362 -0.36 -24.31 20.53
CA GLN A 362 -1.36 -23.25 20.56
C GLN A 362 -2.48 -23.51 19.57
N PHE A 363 -2.15 -23.93 18.35
CA PHE A 363 -3.15 -24.27 17.35
C PHE A 363 -4.01 -25.48 17.78
N VAL A 364 -3.41 -26.50 18.38
CA VAL A 364 -4.14 -27.67 18.90
C VAL A 364 -5.14 -27.25 19.97
N ASP A 365 -4.74 -26.42 20.92
CA ASP A 365 -5.61 -25.90 21.98
C ASP A 365 -6.75 -25.04 21.41
N GLU A 366 -6.45 -24.12 20.49
CA GLU A 366 -7.45 -23.29 19.82
C GLU A 366 -8.47 -24.14 19.04
N LYS A 367 -8.01 -25.21 18.39
CA LYS A 367 -8.87 -26.14 17.65
C LYS A 367 -9.78 -26.93 18.59
N GLN A 368 -9.25 -27.44 19.70
CA GLN A 368 -10.04 -28.13 20.71
C GLN A 368 -11.08 -27.20 21.33
N TYR A 369 -10.71 -25.97 21.63
CA TYR A 369 -11.64 -24.96 22.14
C TYR A 369 -12.79 -24.68 21.15
N VAL A 370 -12.48 -24.49 19.86
CA VAL A 370 -13.49 -24.30 18.80
C VAL A 370 -14.42 -25.53 18.68
N LEU A 371 -13.86 -26.74 18.72
CA LEU A 371 -14.62 -27.99 18.69
C LEU A 371 -15.64 -28.07 19.84
N GLN A 372 -15.19 -27.83 21.08
CA GLN A 372 -16.05 -27.85 22.26
C GLN A 372 -17.23 -26.89 22.15
N ILE A 373 -17.01 -25.67 21.64
CA ILE A 373 -18.08 -24.68 21.46
C ILE A 373 -19.09 -25.16 20.40
N ILE A 374 -18.61 -25.67 19.27
CA ILE A 374 -19.49 -26.13 18.17
C ILE A 374 -20.34 -27.33 18.64
N GLU A 375 -19.76 -28.29 19.35
CA GLU A 375 -20.49 -29.42 19.93
C GLU A 375 -21.59 -28.97 20.90
N ALA A 376 -21.31 -27.94 21.70
CA ALA A 376 -22.28 -27.34 22.61
C ALA A 376 -23.42 -26.59 21.90
N THR A 377 -23.24 -26.16 20.65
CA THR A 377 -24.17 -25.29 19.87
C THR A 377 -25.52 -25.97 19.49
N GLY A 378 -25.84 -27.12 20.10
CA GLY A 378 -27.14 -27.80 19.96
C GLY A 378 -27.67 -28.41 21.25
N LYS A 379 -27.06 -28.16 22.41
CA LYS A 379 -27.59 -28.57 23.72
C LYS A 379 -28.42 -27.42 24.30
N THR A 380 -29.63 -27.20 23.77
CA THR A 380 -30.64 -26.46 24.53
C THR A 380 -30.95 -27.25 25.80
N ALA A 381 -30.86 -26.61 26.95
CA ALA A 381 -31.32 -27.14 28.24
C ALA A 381 -32.72 -27.73 28.08
N GLN A 382 -32.87 -29.04 28.32
CA GLN A 382 -34.19 -29.62 28.50
C GLN A 382 -34.82 -28.92 29.71
N PRO A 383 -36.08 -28.44 29.63
CA PRO A 383 -36.78 -28.01 30.83
C PRO A 383 -36.87 -29.21 31.75
N ALA A 384 -36.32 -29.06 32.97
CA ALA A 384 -36.39 -30.09 33.99
C ALA A 384 -37.84 -30.54 34.14
N GLN A 385 -38.12 -31.79 33.76
CA GLN A 385 -39.38 -32.44 34.06
C GLN A 385 -39.51 -32.44 35.59
N GLN A 386 -40.51 -31.72 36.10
CA GLN A 386 -40.96 -31.84 37.47
C GLN A 386 -41.28 -33.30 37.75
N GLN A 387 -40.38 -34.00 38.44
CA GLN A 387 -40.73 -35.21 39.18
C GLN A 387 -41.61 -34.76 40.36
N GLY A 388 -42.92 -34.69 40.11
CA GLY A 388 -43.92 -34.70 41.17
C GLY A 388 -43.90 -36.07 41.83
N ALA A 389 -43.16 -36.18 42.94
CA ALA A 389 -43.23 -37.33 43.82
C ALA A 389 -44.65 -37.39 44.43
N ALA A 390 -45.39 -38.43 44.04
CA ALA A 390 -46.61 -38.83 44.71
C ALA A 390 -46.26 -39.29 46.12
N ILE A 391 -46.71 -38.55 47.13
CA ILE A 391 -46.76 -39.01 48.52
C ILE A 391 -48.17 -39.57 48.74
N GLY A 392 -48.27 -40.89 48.80
CA GLY A 392 -49.47 -41.60 49.24
C GLY A 392 -49.67 -41.44 50.74
N ALA A 393 -50.91 -41.17 51.12
CA ALA A 393 -51.40 -41.27 52.49
C ALA A 393 -52.53 -42.30 52.51
N LYS A 394 -52.28 -43.46 53.11
CA LYS A 394 -53.10 -44.10 54.15
C LYS A 394 -52.42 -45.34 54.68
#